data_AF-A0A7C3Q6F6-F1
#
_entry.id   AF-A0A7C3Q6F6-F1
#
_cell.length_a   1.000
_cell.length_b   1.000
_cell.length_c   1.000
_cell.angle_alpha   90.00
_cell.angle_beta   90.00
_cell.angle_gamma   90.00
#
_symmetry.space_group_name_H-M   'P 1'
#
loop_
_entity.id
_entity.type
_entity.pdbx_description
1 polymer ?
#
loop_
_entity_poly.entity_id
_entity_poly.type
_entity_poly.pdbx_seq_one_letter_code
_entity_poly.pdbx_strand_id
1 'polypeptide(L)'
;MTKIYHKLVLLVVLSFLFGGCTYYKNINELKANMKSNDFDTTVVKAKFKDVKRHILANTSRCFSTMYNVHGSCKVHTNTHTKFEISCTRQMQDGIFSSNKTPVLLPYIKIEKVDNTHTKLSTYSGYYSSTINTIVVEWATDVHQMCPSIL
;
A
#
# COMPACT_ATOMS: atom_id res chain seq x y z
N MET A 1 35.48 8.63 -29.87
CA MET A 1 34.00 8.62 -29.81
C MET A 1 33.54 8.06 -28.46
N THR A 2 33.60 8.85 -27.38
CA THR A 2 33.41 8.33 -26.01
C THR A 2 32.66 9.30 -25.08
N LYS A 3 32.31 10.50 -25.56
CA LYS A 3 31.68 11.55 -24.73
C LYS A 3 30.15 11.47 -24.66
N ILE A 4 29.50 10.68 -25.52
CA ILE A 4 28.03 10.59 -25.58
C ILE A 4 27.49 9.53 -24.61
N TYR A 5 28.22 8.42 -24.42
CA TYR A 5 27.78 7.32 -23.56
C TYR A 5 27.69 7.70 -22.08
N HIS A 6 28.59 8.54 -21.56
CA HIS A 6 28.52 8.97 -20.15
C HIS A 6 27.31 9.85 -19.84
N LYS A 7 26.87 10.72 -20.76
CA LYS A 7 25.66 11.54 -20.55
C LYS A 7 24.38 10.70 -20.57
N LEU A 8 24.31 9.69 -21.45
CA LEU A 8 23.15 8.81 -21.54
C LEU A 8 23.04 7.88 -20.31
N VAL A 9 24.17 7.33 -19.84
CA VAL A 9 24.19 6.50 -18.63
C VAL A 9 23.84 7.33 -17.40
N LEU A 10 24.31 8.58 -17.29
CA LEU A 10 23.94 9.46 -16.18
C LEU A 10 22.44 9.79 -16.17
N LEU A 11 21.83 10.00 -17.34
CA LEU A 11 20.39 10.29 -17.48
C LEU A 11 19.51 9.06 -17.16
N VAL A 12 19.95 7.87 -17.59
CA VAL A 12 19.24 6.62 -17.27
C VAL A 12 19.35 6.33 -15.77
N VAL A 13 20.51 6.50 -15.15
CA VAL A 13 20.71 6.27 -13.71
C VAL A 13 19.98 7.28 -12.84
N LEU A 14 19.88 8.56 -13.24
CA LEU A 14 19.06 9.54 -12.52
C LEU A 14 17.57 9.16 -12.54
N SER A 15 17.06 8.61 -13.64
CA SER A 15 15.66 8.19 -13.76
C SER A 15 15.30 7.07 -12.77
N PHE A 16 16.26 6.23 -12.40
CA PHE A 16 16.09 5.17 -11.40
C PHE A 16 16.26 5.65 -9.94
N LEU A 17 16.96 6.78 -9.71
CA LEU A 17 17.13 7.37 -8.38
C LEU A 17 16.00 8.32 -7.98
N PHE A 18 15.22 8.80 -8.96
CA PHE A 18 13.99 9.58 -8.74
C PHE A 18 12.74 8.80 -9.13
N GLY A 19 12.71 7.49 -8.83
CA GLY A 19 11.45 6.80 -8.54
C GLY A 19 10.84 7.47 -7.30
N GLY A 20 10.29 8.67 -7.50
CA GLY A 20 9.99 9.64 -6.48
C GLY A 20 9.11 9.00 -5.42
N CYS A 21 9.50 9.17 -4.17
CA CYS A 21 8.66 8.85 -3.04
C CYS A 21 7.39 9.72 -3.12
N THR A 22 6.35 9.23 -3.79
CA THR A 22 5.10 9.97 -3.93
C THR A 22 4.30 9.78 -2.66
N TYR A 23 4.41 10.76 -1.76
CA TYR A 23 3.62 10.81 -0.55
C TYR A 23 2.30 11.50 -0.85
N TYR A 24 1.19 10.79 -0.63
CA TYR A 24 -0.14 11.38 -0.74
C TYR A 24 -0.63 11.79 0.64
N LYS A 25 -1.08 13.04 0.75
CA LYS A 25 -1.58 13.61 2.02
C LYS A 25 -2.95 13.03 2.39
N ASN A 26 -3.73 12.64 1.39
CA ASN A 26 -5.06 12.08 1.59
C ASN A 26 -5.48 11.14 0.44
N ILE A 27 -6.61 10.45 0.64
CA ILE A 27 -7.13 9.46 -0.32
C ILE A 27 -7.58 10.07 -1.66
N ASN A 28 -8.03 11.33 -1.67
CA ASN A 28 -8.47 11.98 -2.92
C ASN A 28 -7.27 12.30 -3.80
N GLU A 29 -6.19 12.80 -3.20
CA GLU A 29 -4.92 13.05 -3.88
C GLU A 29 -4.32 11.75 -4.42
N LEU A 30 -4.34 10.67 -3.62
CA LEU A 30 -3.95 9.34 -4.07
C LEU A 30 -4.78 8.92 -5.30
N LYS A 31 -6.11 8.93 -5.19
CA LYS A 31 -7.00 8.46 -6.26
C LYS A 31 -6.89 9.29 -7.54
N ALA A 32 -6.62 10.59 -7.45
CA ALA A 32 -6.49 11.47 -8.61
C ALA A 32 -5.18 11.28 -9.38
N ASN A 33 -4.10 10.88 -8.69
CA ASN A 33 -2.76 10.85 -9.26
C ASN A 33 -2.19 9.44 -9.47
N MET A 34 -2.78 8.44 -8.84
CA MET A 34 -2.33 7.05 -8.95
C MET A 34 -2.80 6.43 -10.27
N LYS A 35 -1.86 5.81 -10.98
CA LYS A 35 -2.15 5.07 -12.21
C LYS A 35 -2.41 3.60 -11.90
N SER A 36 -3.11 2.92 -12.80
CA SER A 36 -3.45 1.50 -12.61
C SER A 36 -2.24 0.57 -12.50
N ASN A 37 -1.09 0.94 -13.07
CA ASN A 37 0.17 0.19 -12.99
C ASN A 37 0.94 0.41 -11.69
N ASP A 38 0.50 1.33 -10.83
CA ASP A 38 1.10 1.57 -9.51
C ASP A 38 0.60 0.57 -8.45
N PHE A 39 -0.29 -0.34 -8.83
CA PHE A 39 -0.85 -1.36 -7.94
C PHE A 39 -0.20 -2.71 -8.15
N ASP A 40 0.16 -3.36 -7.04
CA ASP A 40 0.32 -4.80 -7.04
C ASP A 40 -1.08 -5.44 -7.01
N THR A 41 -1.42 -6.15 -8.08
CA THR A 41 -2.73 -6.78 -8.24
C THR A 41 -2.62 -8.29 -8.28
N THR A 42 -3.35 -8.96 -7.40
CA THR A 42 -3.36 -10.42 -7.26
C THR A 42 -4.80 -10.93 -7.21
N VAL A 43 -5.10 -12.04 -7.88
CA VAL A 43 -6.39 -12.74 -7.72
C VAL A 43 -6.16 -13.98 -6.86
N VAL A 44 -6.89 -14.09 -5.76
CA VAL A 44 -6.79 -15.21 -4.82
C VAL A 44 -8.06 -16.04 -4.85
N LYS A 45 -7.91 -17.36 -4.65
CA LYS A 45 -9.03 -18.29 -4.47
C LYS A 45 -9.52 -18.26 -3.02
N ALA A 46 -10.23 -17.19 -2.67
CA ALA A 46 -10.88 -17.01 -1.38
C ALA A 46 -12.19 -16.21 -1.54
N LYS A 47 -13.19 -16.50 -0.70
CA LYS A 47 -14.48 -15.80 -0.72
C LYS A 47 -14.30 -14.36 -0.27
N PHE A 48 -14.94 -13.43 -0.98
CA PHE A 48 -14.86 -11.99 -0.69
C PHE A 48 -15.16 -11.65 0.78
N LYS A 49 -16.16 -12.29 1.39
CA LYS A 49 -16.53 -12.06 2.80
C LYS A 49 -15.39 -12.42 3.76
N ASP A 50 -14.69 -13.51 3.50
CA ASP A 50 -13.61 -14.01 4.36
C ASP A 50 -12.37 -13.13 4.21
N VAL A 51 -12.00 -12.82 2.97
CA VAL A 51 -10.93 -11.86 2.66
C VAL A 51 -11.19 -10.52 3.35
N LYS A 52 -12.37 -9.94 3.15
CA LYS A 52 -12.77 -8.66 3.77
C LYS A 52 -12.63 -8.69 5.29
N ARG A 53 -13.06 -9.78 5.93
CA ARG A 53 -12.95 -9.97 7.38
C ARG A 53 -11.48 -9.99 7.82
N HIS A 54 -10.61 -10.71 7.13
CA HIS A 54 -9.19 -10.80 7.48
C HIS A 54 -8.46 -9.47 7.25
N ILE A 55 -8.75 -8.76 6.16
CA ILE A 55 -8.20 -7.43 5.92
C ILE A 55 -8.63 -6.47 7.04
N LEU A 56 -9.92 -6.45 7.41
CA LEU A 56 -10.41 -5.58 8.48
C LEU A 56 -9.77 -5.88 9.84
N ALA A 57 -9.59 -7.16 10.18
CA ALA A 57 -9.02 -7.59 11.45
C ALA A 57 -7.53 -7.22 11.58
N ASN A 58 -6.78 -7.29 10.49
CA ASN A 58 -5.33 -7.11 10.52
C ASN A 58 -4.88 -5.68 10.19
N THR A 59 -5.55 -4.99 9.26
CA THR A 59 -5.08 -3.68 8.75
C THR A 59 -4.87 -2.65 9.86
N SER A 60 -5.84 -2.46 10.76
CA SER A 60 -5.68 -1.53 11.89
C SER A 60 -4.55 -1.96 12.82
N ARG A 61 -4.53 -3.24 13.23
CA ARG A 61 -3.52 -3.78 14.15
C ARG A 61 -2.10 -3.62 13.62
N CYS A 62 -1.91 -3.81 12.31
CA CYS A 62 -0.59 -3.80 11.71
C CYS A 62 -0.11 -2.41 11.28
N PHE A 63 -1.04 -1.49 10.99
CA PHE A 63 -0.67 -0.19 10.41
C PHE A 63 -0.99 1.02 11.27
N SER A 64 -1.81 0.91 12.33
CA SER A 64 -2.14 2.04 13.22
C SER A 64 -1.41 2.06 14.56
N THR A 65 -0.72 0.99 14.96
CA THR A 65 -0.09 0.88 16.29
C THR A 65 1.38 0.47 16.20
N MET A 66 2.28 1.46 16.17
CA MET A 66 3.72 1.30 16.42
C MET A 66 4.18 2.37 17.41
N TYR A 67 5.25 2.09 18.18
CA TYR A 67 5.82 3.01 19.16
C TYR A 67 6.18 4.36 18.49
N ASN A 68 5.79 5.49 19.08
CA ASN A 68 6.00 6.86 18.57
C ASN A 68 5.37 7.20 17.20
N VAL A 69 4.39 6.41 16.74
CA VAL A 69 3.64 6.68 15.50
C VAL A 69 2.14 6.72 15.81
N HIS A 70 1.50 7.87 15.58
CA HIS A 70 0.05 7.94 15.57
C HIS A 70 -0.45 7.66 14.15
N GLY A 71 -1.21 6.57 13.99
CA GLY A 71 -1.86 6.24 12.73
C GLY A 71 -3.36 6.00 12.90
N SER A 72 -4.09 6.09 11.81
CA SER A 72 -5.49 5.67 11.77
C SER A 72 -5.80 5.01 10.44
N CYS A 73 -6.65 3.99 10.47
CA CYS A 73 -7.16 3.36 9.26
C CYS A 73 -8.59 3.78 9.01
N LYS A 74 -8.91 4.11 7.76
CA LYS A 74 -10.22 4.56 7.32
C LYS A 74 -10.72 3.67 6.19
N VAL A 75 -11.94 3.16 6.36
CA VAL A 75 -12.69 2.47 5.32
C VAL A 75 -13.32 3.52 4.40
N HIS A 76 -13.06 3.41 3.10
CA HIS A 76 -13.56 4.34 2.07
C HIS A 76 -14.73 3.74 1.29
N THR A 77 -14.78 2.42 1.16
CA THR A 77 -15.85 1.71 0.48
C THR A 77 -16.11 0.40 1.19
N ASN A 78 -17.38 0.07 1.40
CA ASN A 78 -17.80 -1.12 2.12
C ASN A 78 -19.12 -1.68 1.56
N THR A 79 -19.03 -2.46 0.48
CA THR A 79 -20.19 -3.11 -0.15
C THR A 79 -20.05 -4.63 -0.09
N HIS A 80 -20.97 -5.33 -0.77
CA HIS A 80 -20.96 -6.79 -0.90
C HIS A 80 -20.04 -7.29 -2.04
N THR A 81 -19.55 -6.39 -2.90
CA THR A 81 -18.65 -6.71 -4.03
C THR A 81 -17.35 -5.93 -4.01
N LYS A 82 -17.24 -4.88 -3.19
CA LYS A 82 -16.09 -3.99 -3.18
C LYS A 82 -15.79 -3.49 -1.77
N PHE A 83 -14.52 -3.48 -1.41
CA PHE A 83 -14.04 -2.93 -0.14
C PHE A 83 -12.72 -2.18 -0.35
N GLU A 84 -12.64 -0.98 0.22
CA GLU A 84 -11.46 -0.12 0.15
C GLU A 84 -11.12 0.41 1.54
N ILE A 85 -9.88 0.24 1.96
CA ILE A 85 -9.35 0.75 3.23
C ILE A 85 -7.99 1.40 2.98
N SER A 86 -7.70 2.49 3.68
CA SER A 86 -6.34 3.00 3.78
C SER A 86 -5.94 3.26 5.21
N CYS A 87 -4.65 3.27 5.49
CA CYS A 87 -4.11 3.76 6.75
C CYS A 87 -3.26 5.00 6.53
N THR A 88 -3.27 5.88 7.51
CA THR A 88 -2.35 7.01 7.62
C THR A 88 -1.42 6.80 8.79
N ARG A 89 -0.19 7.26 8.66
CA ARG A 89 0.81 7.28 9.73
C ARG A 89 1.38 8.69 9.86
N GLN A 90 1.48 9.16 11.09
CA GLN A 90 2.17 10.39 11.47
C GLN A 90 3.30 10.01 12.43
N MET A 91 4.54 10.10 11.97
CA MET A 91 5.72 9.89 12.80
C MET A 91 5.90 11.10 13.71
N GLN A 92 6.00 10.89 15.04
CA GLN A 92 6.23 12.00 15.97
C GLN A 92 7.70 12.47 15.96
N ASP A 93 8.66 11.56 15.79
CA ASP A 93 10.10 11.90 15.84
C ASP A 93 10.91 11.14 14.76
N GLY A 94 11.62 11.87 13.90
CA GLY A 94 12.52 11.30 12.88
C GLY A 94 13.06 12.34 11.88
N ILE A 95 14.07 11.98 11.07
CA ILE A 95 14.70 12.84 10.04
C ILE A 95 13.67 13.32 8.96
N PHE A 96 12.49 12.71 8.92
CA PHE A 96 11.34 13.12 8.10
C PHE A 96 10.37 14.10 8.83
N SER A 97 10.74 14.61 10.01
CA SER A 97 9.97 15.55 10.85
C SER A 97 9.86 16.98 10.29
N SER A 98 10.31 17.24 9.06
CA SER A 98 10.25 18.60 8.50
C SER A 98 8.87 19.01 7.97
N ASN A 99 7.83 18.17 8.07
CA ASN A 99 6.43 18.60 7.98
C ASN A 99 5.51 17.52 8.54
N LYS A 100 4.59 17.90 9.43
CA LYS A 100 3.56 17.09 10.13
C LYS A 100 2.54 16.41 9.20
N THR A 101 2.97 15.90 8.06
CA THR A 101 2.09 15.42 6.99
C THR A 101 1.87 13.93 7.18
N PRO A 102 0.63 13.48 7.43
CA PRO A 102 0.35 12.06 7.51
C PRO A 102 0.66 11.40 6.17
N VAL A 103 1.42 10.31 6.21
CA VAL A 103 1.71 9.48 5.04
C VAL A 103 0.64 8.42 4.93
N LEU A 104 -0.02 8.34 3.77
CA LEU A 104 -1.05 7.34 3.51
C LEU A 104 -0.43 6.04 3.04
N LEU A 105 -0.29 5.06 3.93
CA LEU A 105 0.22 3.72 3.64
C LEU A 105 -0.35 2.68 4.63
N PRO A 106 -0.91 1.55 4.16
CA PRO A 106 -1.21 1.17 2.78
C PRO A 106 -2.61 1.62 2.31
N TYR A 107 -2.87 1.56 1.00
CA TYR A 107 -4.22 1.54 0.42
C TYR A 107 -4.51 0.15 -0.15
N ILE A 108 -5.58 -0.49 0.33
CA ILE A 108 -5.98 -1.83 -0.04
C ILE A 108 -7.38 -1.76 -0.64
N LYS A 109 -7.50 -2.26 -1.87
CA LYS A 109 -8.76 -2.43 -2.58
C LYS A 109 -8.98 -3.91 -2.82
N ILE A 110 -10.15 -4.42 -2.48
CA ILE A 110 -10.56 -5.79 -2.79
C ILE A 110 -11.88 -5.79 -3.56
N GLU A 111 -11.99 -6.65 -4.56
CA GLU A 111 -13.13 -6.75 -5.47
C GLU A 111 -13.55 -8.21 -5.62
N LYS A 112 -14.86 -8.47 -5.50
CA LYS A 112 -15.43 -9.79 -5.78
C LYS A 112 -15.34 -10.05 -7.28
N VAL A 113 -14.65 -11.11 -7.67
CA VAL A 113 -14.59 -11.58 -9.07
C VAL A 113 -15.74 -12.55 -9.31
N ASP A 114 -15.83 -13.58 -8.45
CA ASP A 114 -16.91 -14.55 -8.45
C ASP A 114 -17.19 -15.03 -7.01
N ASN A 115 -17.88 -16.17 -6.84
CA ASN A 115 -18.23 -16.70 -5.52
C ASN A 115 -17.04 -17.30 -4.74
N THR A 116 -15.92 -17.55 -5.41
CA THR A 116 -14.73 -18.23 -4.89
C THR A 116 -13.44 -17.45 -5.08
N HIS A 117 -13.43 -16.41 -5.93
CA HIS A 117 -12.26 -15.59 -6.22
C HIS A 117 -12.46 -14.14 -5.81
N THR A 118 -11.40 -13.58 -5.25
CA THR A 118 -11.32 -12.18 -4.84
C THR A 118 -10.07 -11.56 -5.45
N LYS A 119 -10.23 -10.41 -6.08
CA LYS A 119 -9.14 -9.59 -6.58
C LYS A 119 -8.67 -8.66 -5.46
N LEU A 120 -7.36 -8.60 -5.25
CA LEU A 120 -6.67 -7.71 -4.34
C LEU A 120 -5.86 -6.73 -5.18
N SER A 121 -5.95 -5.45 -4.88
CA SER A 121 -5.10 -4.40 -5.44
C SER A 121 -4.54 -3.60 -4.27
N THR A 122 -3.23 -3.64 -4.11
CA THR A 122 -2.52 -2.95 -3.03
C THR A 122 -1.67 -1.84 -3.61
N TYR A 123 -1.74 -0.68 -2.97
CA TYR A 123 -0.84 0.43 -3.20
C TYR A 123 -0.12 0.73 -1.89
N SER A 124 1.21 0.72 -1.93
CA SER A 124 1.98 1.06 -0.73
C SER A 124 3.29 1.79 -0.98
N GLY A 125 3.41 2.46 -2.12
CA GLY A 125 4.58 3.27 -2.44
C GLY A 125 5.89 2.46 -2.31
N TYR A 126 6.77 2.87 -1.39
CA TYR A 126 8.13 2.33 -1.25
C TYR A 126 8.20 0.85 -0.79
N TYR A 127 7.16 0.31 -0.14
CA TYR A 127 7.17 -1.05 0.44
C TYR A 127 6.24 -2.03 -0.29
N SER A 128 5.97 -1.78 -1.58
CA SER A 128 4.97 -2.47 -2.41
C SER A 128 4.99 -3.99 -2.30
N SER A 129 6.16 -4.60 -2.53
CA SER A 129 6.29 -6.06 -2.55
C SER A 129 6.01 -6.73 -1.20
N THR A 130 6.43 -6.11 -0.09
CA THR A 130 6.25 -6.67 1.26
C THR A 130 4.81 -6.55 1.71
N ILE A 131 4.18 -5.39 1.50
CA ILE A 131 2.79 -5.16 1.89
C ILE A 131 1.84 -6.00 1.03
N ASN A 132 2.09 -6.12 -0.28
CA ASN A 132 1.26 -6.97 -1.14
C ASN A 132 1.30 -8.44 -0.67
N THR A 133 2.49 -8.97 -0.37
CA THR A 133 2.65 -10.36 0.13
C THR A 133 1.83 -10.58 1.39
N ILE A 134 1.94 -9.68 2.37
CA ILE A 134 1.22 -9.77 3.64
C ILE A 134 -0.30 -9.70 3.44
N VAL A 135 -0.77 -8.80 2.58
CA VAL A 135 -2.20 -8.69 2.26
C VAL A 135 -2.72 -9.95 1.56
N VAL A 136 -1.91 -10.56 0.70
CA VAL A 136 -2.23 -11.86 0.07
C VAL A 136 -2.30 -12.96 1.12
N GLU A 137 -1.35 -13.04 2.05
CA GLU A 137 -1.36 -14.03 3.14
C GLU A 137 -2.58 -13.88 4.05
N TRP A 138 -3.00 -12.66 4.37
CA TRP A 138 -4.25 -12.40 5.09
C TRP A 138 -5.47 -12.88 4.30
N ALA A 139 -5.48 -12.65 2.99
CA ALA A 139 -6.57 -13.03 2.12
C ALA A 139 -6.69 -14.55 1.93
N THR A 140 -5.56 -15.27 1.93
CA THR A 140 -5.51 -16.72 1.80
C THR A 140 -5.53 -17.46 3.14
N ASP A 141 -5.51 -16.74 4.26
CA ASP A 141 -5.46 -17.28 5.63
C ASP A 141 -4.23 -18.17 5.88
N VAL A 142 -3.12 -17.86 5.21
CA VAL A 142 -1.88 -18.66 5.26
C VAL A 142 -0.96 -18.18 6.38
N HIS A 143 -0.78 -16.86 6.54
CA HIS A 143 -0.05 -16.26 7.64
C HIS A 143 -0.65 -14.88 7.99
N GLN A 144 -0.88 -14.61 9.28
CA GLN A 144 -1.43 -13.33 9.77
C GLN A 144 -0.37 -12.51 10.50
N MET A 145 0.86 -12.50 10.00
CA MET A 145 1.90 -11.67 10.61
C MET A 145 1.61 -10.21 10.27
N CYS A 146 1.47 -9.39 11.32
CA CYS A 146 1.72 -7.98 11.14
C CYS A 146 3.21 -7.84 10.82
N PRO A 147 3.58 -7.12 9.76
CA PRO A 147 4.96 -6.74 9.62
C PRO A 147 5.34 -5.95 10.88
N SER A 148 6.17 -6.53 11.73
CA SER A 148 7.14 -5.77 12.49
C SER A 148 8.16 -5.22 11.48
N ILE A 149 7.69 -4.40 10.52
CA ILE A 149 8.58 -3.58 9.72
C ILE A 149 9.08 -2.53 10.72
N LEU A 150 10.21 -2.87 11.34
CA LEU A 150 11.31 -2.01 11.78
C LEU A 150 10.92 -0.71 12.51
#